data_AF-A0A0J1FEP1-F1
#
_entry.id   AF-A0A0J1FEP1-F1
#
_cell.length_a   1.000
_cell.length_b   1.000
_cell.length_c   1.000
_cell.angle_alpha   90.00
_cell.angle_beta   90.00
_cell.angle_gamma   90.00
#
_symmetry.space_group_name_H-M   'P 1'
#
loop_
_entity.id
_entity.type
_entity.pdbx_description
1 polymer ?
#
loop_
_entity_poly.entity_id
_entity_poly.type
_entity_poly.pdbx_seq_one_letter_code
_entity_poly.pdbx_strand_id
1 'polypeptide(L)' 'MKGIRQTGQYCSCGQELTSWDIRCSKALGYKNPVCEKCLAQEYEVSIDEVRGRLEDFFGMRPCQGL' A
#
# COMPACT_ATOMS: atom_id res chain seq x y z
N MET A 1 4.53 17.39 11.77
CA MET A 1 4.84 16.08 11.16
C MET A 1 3.63 15.18 11.38
N LYS A 2 2.84 14.87 10.35
CA LYS A 2 1.64 14.02 10.51
C LYS A 2 2.09 12.57 10.44
N GLY A 3 2.26 11.93 11.60
CA GLY A 3 2.67 10.53 11.73
C GLY A 3 1.68 9.59 11.02
N ILE A 4 2.17 8.41 10.65
CA ILE A 4 1.42 7.34 10.02
C ILE A 4 0.12 7.13 10.80
N ARG A 5 -1.02 7.41 10.17
CA ARG A 5 -2.32 7.22 10.80
C ARG A 5 -2.62 5.72 10.83
N GLN A 6 -2.43 5.13 12.00
CA GLN A 6 -2.83 3.76 12.33
C GLN A 6 -4.32 3.56 12.02
N THR A 7 -4.64 2.52 11.26
CA THR A 7 -6.00 2.28 10.74
C THR A 7 -6.75 1.26 11.59
N GLY A 8 -6.06 0.51 12.45
CA GLY A 8 -6.62 -0.62 13.18
C GLY A 8 -6.94 -1.83 12.29
N GLN A 9 -6.63 -1.78 10.99
CA GLN A 9 -6.76 -2.90 10.07
C GLN A 9 -5.40 -3.57 9.88
N TYR A 10 -5.40 -4.89 9.73
CA TYR A 10 -4.18 -5.68 9.62
C TYR A 10 -4.15 -6.46 8.31
N CYS A 11 -2.98 -6.52 7.70
CA CYS A 11 -2.71 -7.41 6.58
C CYS A 11 -2.65 -8.87 7.07
N SER A 12 -2.83 -9.83 6.16
CA SER A 12 -2.64 -11.26 6.42
C SER A 12 -1.24 -11.60 6.96
N CYS A 13 -0.22 -10.79 6.67
CA CYS A 13 1.12 -10.95 7.22
C CYS A 13 1.28 -10.45 8.67
N GLY A 14 0.22 -9.88 9.26
CA GLY A 14 0.22 -9.36 10.63
C GLY A 14 0.68 -7.90 10.77
N GLN A 15 1.11 -7.25 9.68
CA GLN A 15 1.44 -5.82 9.72
C GLN A 15 0.16 -4.97 9.76
N GLU A 16 0.16 -3.93 10.60
CA GLU A 16 -0.90 -2.92 10.55
C GLU A 16 -0.86 -2.16 9.22
N LEU A 17 -2.02 -2.00 8.61
CA LEU A 17 -2.19 -1.29 7.35
C LEU A 17 -2.17 0.21 7.58
N THR A 18 -1.50 0.90 6.67
CA THR A 18 -1.54 2.35 6.58
C THR A 18 -2.69 2.81 5.69
N SER A 19 -3.02 4.10 5.75
CA SER A 19 -3.96 4.71 4.81
C SER A 19 -3.49 4.62 3.36
N TRP A 20 -2.16 4.51 3.13
CA TRP A 20 -1.60 4.25 1.81
C TRP A 20 -1.94 2.85 1.34
N ASP A 21 -1.68 1.82 2.14
CA ASP A 21 -1.97 0.42 1.79
C ASP A 21 -3.44 0.19 1.42
N ILE A 22 -4.35 0.82 2.19
CA ILE A 22 -5.81 0.76 1.90
C ILE A 22 -6.12 1.43 0.55
N ARG A 23 -5.49 2.57 0.26
CA ARG A 23 -5.69 3.26 -1.02
C ARG A 23 -5.16 2.42 -2.19
N CYS A 24 -3.97 1.84 -2.07
CA CYS A 24 -3.39 0.94 -3.08
C CYS A 24 -4.31 -0.24 -3.35
N SER A 25 -4.74 -0.92 -2.29
CA SER A 25 -5.64 -2.07 -2.37
C SER A 25 -6.96 -1.72 -3.06
N LYS A 26 -7.53 -0.55 -2.76
CA LYS A 26 -8.76 -0.06 -3.40
C LYS A 26 -8.56 0.25 -4.88
N ALA A 27 -7.44 0.88 -5.26
CA ALA A 27 -7.13 1.20 -6.65
C ALA A 27 -6.97 -0.06 -7.51
N LEU A 28 -6.36 -1.10 -6.93
CA LEU A 28 -6.14 -2.39 -7.60
C LEU A 28 -7.33 -3.36 -7.46
N GLY A 29 -8.39 -2.98 -6.75
CA GLY A 29 -9.62 -3.78 -6.64
C GLY A 29 -9.54 -4.97 -5.68
N TYR A 30 -8.61 -4.99 -4.73
CA TYR A 30 -8.55 -6.04 -3.72
C TYR A 30 -9.79 -6.00 -2.81
N LYS A 31 -10.38 -7.17 -2.58
CA LYS A 31 -11.48 -7.33 -1.61
C LYS A 31 -11.02 -7.10 -0.18
N ASN A 32 -9.85 -7.66 0.16
CA ASN A 32 -9.22 -7.52 1.46
C ASN A 32 -7.94 -6.69 1.29
N PRO A 33 -7.80 -5.55 1.98
CA PRO A 33 -6.61 -4.72 1.87
C PRO A 33 -5.33 -5.45 2.29
N VAL A 34 -4.25 -5.22 1.55
CA VAL A 34 -2.92 -5.80 1.78
C VAL A 34 -1.88 -4.69 1.93
N CYS A 35 -0.80 -4.95 2.68
CA CYS A 35 0.30 -4.01 2.78
C CYS A 35 1.15 -4.02 1.50
N GLU A 36 1.87 -2.92 1.25
CA GLU A 36 2.71 -2.80 0.06
C GLU A 36 3.77 -3.90 -0.08
N LYS A 37 4.24 -4.48 1.04
CA LYS A 37 5.17 -5.61 1.02
C LYS A 37 4.53 -6.88 0.45
N CYS A 38 3.33 -7.22 0.91
CA CYS A 38 2.58 -8.36 0.39
C CYS A 38 2.21 -8.13 -1.08
N LEU A 39 1.86 -6.89 -1.44
CA LEU A 39 1.57 -6.51 -2.80
C LEU A 39 2.80 -6.70 -3.71
N ALA A 40 3.95 -6.19 -3.29
CA ALA A 40 5.23 -6.35 -3.99
C ALA A 40 5.61 -7.83 -4.15
N GLN A 41 5.44 -8.63 -3.10
CA GLN A 41 5.67 -10.08 -3.15
C GLN A 41 4.72 -10.80 -4.11
N GLU A 42 3.44 -10.44 -4.14
CA GLU A 42 2.44 -11.06 -5.03
C GLU A 42 2.76 -10.81 -6.51
N TYR A 43 3.24 -9.61 -6.84
CA TYR A 43 3.65 -9.25 -8.21
C TYR A 43 5.12 -9.54 -8.51
N GLU A 44 5.85 -10.18 -7.58
CA GLU A 44 7.30 -10.49 -7.70
C GLU A 44 8.17 -9.28 -8.09
N VAL A 45 7.84 -8.11 -7.53
CA VAL A 45 8.56 -6.85 -7.77
C VAL A 45 8.99 -6.19 -6.48
N SER A 46 9.81 -5.15 -6.57
CA SER A 46 10.16 -4.32 -5.42
C SER A 46 9.01 -3.36 -5.01
N ILE A 47 9.07 -2.86 -3.77
CA ILE A 47 8.10 -1.87 -3.26
C ILE A 47 8.16 -0.58 -4.08
N ASP A 48 9.37 -0.14 -4.45
CA ASP A 48 9.57 1.06 -5.27
C ASP A 48 8.94 0.91 -6.66
N GLU A 49 9.03 -0.28 -7.28
CA GLU A 49 8.35 -0.55 -8.55
C GLU A 49 6.83 -0.52 -8.43
N VAL A 50 6.26 -1.04 -7.33
CA VAL A 50 4.82 -0.93 -7.06
C VAL A 50 4.41 0.54 -6.94
N ARG A 51 5.17 1.33 -6.18
CA ARG A 51 4.92 2.77 -6.00
C ARG A 51 5.02 3.52 -7.33
N GLY A 52 6.03 3.22 -8.14
CA GLY A 52 6.20 3.78 -9.49
C GLY A 52 5.03 3.45 -10.41
N ARG A 53 4.61 2.18 -10.47
CA ARG A 53 3.43 1.77 -11.27
C ARG A 53 2.15 2.44 -10.80
N LEU A 54 1.95 2.57 -9.49
CA LEU A 54 0.78 3.28 -8.95
C LEU A 54 0.80 4.77 -9.28
N GLU A 55 1.97 5.39 -9.33
CA GLU A 55 2.11 6.77 -9.81
C GLU A 55 1.83 6.87 -11.31
N ASP A 56 2.40 5.99 -12.13
CA ASP A 56 2.27 6.02 -13.59
C ASP A 56 0.83 5.75 -14.06
N PHE A 57 0.16 4.75 -13.49
CA PHE A 57 -1.18 4.33 -13.92
C PHE A 57 -2.31 5.08 -13.21
N PHE A 58 -2.12 5.46 -11.94
CA PHE A 58 -3.19 6.03 -11.11
C PHE A 58 -2.88 7.45 -10.60
N GLY A 59 -1.70 8.01 -10.86
CA GLY A 59 -1.27 9.30 -10.30
C GLY A 59 -1.14 9.28 -8.78
N MET A 60 -0.97 8.09 -8.18
CA MET A 60 -1.00 7.89 -6.73
C MET A 60 0.40 7.89 -6.15
N ARG A 61 0.62 8.69 -5.10
CA ARG A 61 1.87 8.75 -4.36
C ARG A 61 1.70 8.45 -2.87
N PRO A 62 2.69 7.82 -2.23
CA PRO A 62 2.66 7.57 -0.79
C PRO A 62 2.59 8.88 -0.01
N CYS A 63 2.02 8.81 1.20
CA CYS A 63 1.98 9.95 2.09
C CYS A 63 3.40 10.33 2.54
N GLN A 64 3.66 11.63 2.77
CA GLN A 64 4.98 12.07 3.24
C GLN A 64 5.32 11.45 4.60
N GLY A 65 6.43 10.71 4.67
CA GLY A 65 6.90 10.02 5.89
C GLY A 65 6.64 8.51 5.92
N LEU A 66 6.30 7.90 4.78
CA LEU A 66 6.18 6.46 4.52
C LEU A 66 7.34 5.94 3.67
#